data_AF-A0A7Y8GU59-F1
#
_entry.id   AF-A0A7Y8GU59-F1
#
_cell.length_a   1.000
_cell.length_b   1.000
_cell.length_c   1.000
_cell.angle_alpha   90.00
_cell.angle_beta   90.00
_cell.angle_gamma   90.00
#
_symmetry.space_group_name_H-M   'P 1'
#
loop_
_entity.id
_entity.type
_entity.pdbx_description
1 polymer ?
#
loop_
_entity_poly.entity_id
_entity_poly.type
_entity_poly.pdbx_seq_one_letter_code
_entity_poly.pdbx_strand_id
1 'polypeptide(L)'
;MRSNSRSNTVQLVNQSHLPAPPVASDRLLPIKETCSRVGLSASSVRAMERAELFPRSIPLTPTGSRVAWLESQVNAWIQQRARLAMQVGGAGRLKSPNPRGRAAQ
;
A
#
# COMPACT_ATOMS: atom_id res chain seq x y z
N MET A 1 -63.19 12.02 28.66
CA MET A 1 -62.18 11.88 29.73
C MET A 1 -61.10 10.89 29.28
N ARG A 2 -59.84 11.35 29.17
CA ARG A 2 -58.55 10.66 29.41
C ARG A 2 -58.23 9.44 28.50
N SER A 3 -57.34 9.55 27.50
CA SER A 3 -55.86 9.33 27.57
C SER A 3 -55.49 7.87 27.87
N ASN A 4 -54.47 7.18 27.34
CA ASN A 4 -53.38 7.38 26.36
C ASN A 4 -52.55 6.06 26.37
N SER A 5 -52.04 5.54 25.24
CA SER A 5 -50.76 4.80 25.09
C SER A 5 -50.72 4.09 23.73
N ARG A 6 -49.90 4.54 22.76
CA ARG A 6 -48.44 4.34 22.56
C ARG A 6 -48.16 3.19 21.60
N SER A 7 -47.22 3.46 20.68
CA SER A 7 -46.56 2.55 19.71
C SER A 7 -47.30 2.46 18.38
N ASN A 8 -46.69 2.49 17.20
CA ASN A 8 -45.28 2.34 16.87
C ASN A 8 -45.01 2.89 15.46
N THR A 9 -43.77 3.35 15.29
CA THR A 9 -43.06 3.75 14.07
C THR A 9 -43.44 3.03 12.76
N VAL A 10 -43.59 3.78 11.67
CA VAL A 10 -42.99 3.42 10.37
C VAL A 10 -42.46 4.71 9.73
N GLN A 11 -41.23 5.07 10.10
CA GLN A 11 -40.40 5.94 9.27
C GLN A 11 -39.93 5.10 8.08
N LEU A 12 -40.43 5.37 6.88
CA LEU A 12 -39.77 4.92 5.63
C LEU A 12 -39.43 6.14 4.78
N VAL A 13 -38.55 6.96 5.34
CA VAL A 13 -37.66 7.77 4.52
C VAL A 13 -36.27 7.17 4.68
N ASN A 14 -35.49 7.23 3.60
CA ASN A 14 -34.04 7.07 3.58
C ASN A 14 -33.54 5.62 3.42
N GLN A 15 -33.05 5.27 2.22
CA GLN A 15 -31.65 5.54 1.85
C GLN A 15 -31.28 4.87 0.51
N SER A 16 -31.41 5.62 -0.59
CA SER A 16 -30.85 5.24 -1.89
C SER A 16 -29.34 5.49 -1.87
N HIS A 17 -28.55 4.64 -1.21
CA HIS A 17 -27.13 4.54 -1.50
C HIS A 17 -26.95 3.35 -2.44
N LEU A 18 -26.80 3.62 -3.73
CA LEU A 18 -26.10 2.66 -4.58
C LEU A 18 -24.73 2.43 -3.90
N PRO A 19 -24.26 1.19 -3.71
CA PRO A 19 -22.90 0.98 -3.24
C PRO A 19 -22.00 1.51 -4.34
N ALA A 20 -21.55 2.76 -4.20
CA ALA A 20 -20.39 3.25 -4.94
C ALA A 20 -19.34 2.13 -4.82
N PRO A 21 -18.73 1.68 -5.92
CA PRO A 21 -17.73 0.62 -5.85
C PRO A 21 -16.80 1.01 -4.71
N PRO A 22 -16.62 0.16 -3.69
CA PRO A 22 -16.01 0.54 -2.43
C PRO A 22 -14.73 1.27 -2.81
N VAL A 23 -14.72 2.59 -2.60
CA VAL A 23 -13.60 3.43 -3.03
C VAL A 23 -12.43 2.87 -2.25
N ALA A 24 -11.63 2.04 -2.92
CA ALA A 24 -10.61 1.23 -2.32
C ALA A 24 -9.59 2.24 -1.81
N SER A 25 -9.80 2.67 -0.57
CA SER A 25 -9.06 3.72 0.08
C SER A 25 -7.69 3.11 0.28
N ASP A 26 -6.81 3.34 -0.69
CA ASP A 26 -5.57 2.63 -0.78
C ASP A 26 -4.78 2.87 0.49
N ARG A 27 -4.52 1.79 1.22
CA ARG A 27 -3.92 1.90 2.54
C ARG A 27 -2.46 2.28 2.39
N LEU A 28 -2.05 3.30 3.12
CA LEU A 28 -0.66 3.71 3.17
C LEU A 28 0.10 2.79 4.14
N LEU A 29 1.02 2.00 3.59
CA LEU A 29 1.87 1.08 4.34
C LEU A 29 3.15 1.80 4.79
N PRO A 30 3.42 1.90 6.11
CA PRO A 30 4.69 2.43 6.59
C PRO A 30 5.84 1.47 6.29
N ILE A 31 7.07 1.97 6.33
CA ILE A 31 8.28 1.18 5.99
C ILE A 31 8.41 -0.15 6.73
N LYS A 32 7.93 -0.25 7.98
CA LYS A 32 7.94 -1.51 8.75
C LYS A 32 7.04 -2.56 8.12
N GLU A 33 5.83 -2.17 7.71
CA GLU A 33 4.87 -3.09 7.08
C GLU A 33 5.34 -3.47 5.67
N THR A 34 5.82 -2.49 4.89
CA THR A 34 6.41 -2.75 3.56
C THR A 34 7.57 -3.74 3.67
N CYS A 35 8.45 -3.57 4.66
CA CYS A 35 9.55 -4.49 4.96
C CYS A 35 9.05 -5.90 5.28
N SER A 36 8.02 -6.04 6.12
CA SER A 36 7.40 -7.33 6.44
C SER A 36 6.76 -8.00 5.23
N ARG A 37 6.02 -7.24 4.41
CA ARG A 37 5.32 -7.77 3.21
C ARG A 37 6.27 -8.23 2.12
N VAL A 38 7.37 -7.51 1.92
CA VAL A 38 8.33 -7.78 0.83
C VAL A 38 9.48 -8.68 1.30
N GLY A 39 9.68 -8.83 2.61
CA GLY A 39 10.79 -9.61 3.18
C GLY A 39 12.16 -8.94 3.00
N LEU A 40 12.20 -7.62 2.82
CA LEU A 40 13.43 -6.85 2.56
C LEU A 40 13.67 -5.82 3.65
N SER A 41 14.92 -5.65 4.08
CA SER A 41 15.30 -4.62 5.04
C SER A 41 14.99 -3.20 4.55
N ALA A 42 14.67 -2.29 5.48
CA ALA A 42 14.36 -0.88 5.20
C ALA A 42 15.43 -0.17 4.32
N SER A 43 16.71 -0.47 4.54
CA SER A 43 17.80 0.07 3.71
C SER A 43 17.76 -0.43 2.27
N SER A 44 17.36 -1.69 2.07
CA SER A 44 17.20 -2.29 0.74
C SER A 44 16.02 -1.67 0.00
N VAL A 45 14.88 -1.51 0.67
CA VAL A 45 13.70 -0.85 0.11
C VAL A 45 14.04 0.58 -0.35
N ARG A 46 14.70 1.37 0.51
CA ARG A 46 15.15 2.73 0.13
C ARG A 46 16.17 2.74 -1.01
N ALA A 47 17.09 1.78 -1.04
CA ALA A 47 18.05 1.67 -2.14
C ALA A 47 17.34 1.34 -3.46
N MET A 48 16.35 0.45 -3.43
CA MET A 48 15.55 0.10 -4.60
C MET A 48 14.62 1.22 -5.05
N GLU A 49 14.06 1.99 -4.12
CA GLU A 49 13.30 3.21 -4.44
C GLU A 49 14.17 4.23 -5.17
N ARG A 50 15.41 4.47 -4.68
CA ARG A 50 16.39 5.33 -5.36
C ARG A 50 16.82 4.79 -6.73
N ALA A 51 16.80 3.48 -6.91
CA ALA A 51 17.07 2.83 -8.19
C ALA A 51 15.83 2.73 -9.10
N GLU A 52 14.70 3.32 -8.70
CA GLU A 52 13.41 3.27 -9.42
C GLU A 52 12.88 1.85 -9.66
N LEU A 53 13.40 0.87 -8.90
CA LEU A 53 13.01 -0.54 -8.95
C LEU A 53 11.87 -0.86 -7.98
N PHE A 54 11.49 0.10 -7.14
CA PHE A 54 10.43 -0.03 -6.14
C PHE A 54 9.45 1.13 -6.27
N PRO A 55 8.16 0.95 -5.94
CA PRO A 55 7.18 2.03 -5.97
C PRO A 55 7.62 3.25 -5.17
N ARG A 56 7.15 4.42 -5.63
CA ARG A 56 7.50 5.71 -5.05
C ARG A 56 6.91 5.84 -3.65
N SER A 57 7.72 6.30 -2.71
CA SER A 57 7.24 6.59 -1.36
C SER A 57 6.49 7.92 -1.30
N ILE A 58 5.49 7.97 -0.43
CA ILE A 58 4.67 9.14 -0.12
C ILE A 58 5.05 9.61 1.28
N PRO A 59 5.52 10.86 1.44
CA PRO A 59 5.79 11.42 2.76
C PRO A 59 4.48 11.60 3.54
N LEU A 60 4.39 11.03 4.74
CA LEU A 60 3.23 11.16 5.64
C LEU A 60 3.32 12.39 6.54
N THR A 61 4.52 12.94 6.69
CA THR A 61 4.81 14.08 7.58
C THR A 61 5.40 15.24 6.78
N PRO A 62 5.08 16.49 7.12
CA PRO A 62 5.65 17.67 6.44
C PRO A 62 7.17 17.74 6.54
N THR A 63 7.76 17.15 7.59
CA THR A 63 9.22 17.07 7.76
C THR A 63 9.90 15.96 6.94
N GLY A 64 9.13 15.11 6.24
CA GLY A 64 9.65 14.03 5.40
C GLY A 64 10.25 12.82 6.13
N SER A 65 10.32 12.82 7.47
CA SER A 65 10.94 11.72 8.24
C SER A 65 10.17 10.41 8.16
N ARG A 66 8.84 10.46 7.98
CA ARG A 66 8.01 9.27 7.82
C ARG A 66 7.48 9.18 6.40
N VAL A 67 7.81 8.07 5.75
CA VAL A 67 7.36 7.71 4.42
C VAL A 67 6.48 6.46 4.45
N ALA A 68 5.54 6.39 3.53
CA ALA A 68 4.67 5.25 3.32
C ALA A 68 4.53 4.92 1.84
N TRP A 69 4.02 3.74 1.52
CA TRP A 69 3.77 3.30 0.16
C TRP A 69 2.30 2.92 0.02
N LEU A 70 1.77 3.06 -1.19
CA LEU A 70 0.44 2.58 -1.51
C LEU A 70 0.41 1.04 -1.44
N GLU A 71 -0.52 0.47 -0.69
CA GLU A 71 -0.68 -0.97 -0.54
C GLU A 71 -0.86 -1.64 -1.89
N SER A 72 -1.69 -1.07 -2.78
CA SER A 72 -1.88 -1.64 -4.13
C SER A 72 -0.60 -1.63 -4.94
N GLN A 73 0.26 -0.61 -4.81
CA GLN A 73 1.53 -0.55 -5.52
C GLN A 73 2.52 -1.61 -5.02
N VAL A 74 2.62 -1.78 -3.70
CA VAL A 74 3.45 -2.82 -3.10
C VAL A 74 2.95 -4.20 -3.51
N ASN A 75 1.64 -4.43 -3.45
CA ASN A 75 1.03 -5.70 -3.84
C ASN A 75 1.22 -6.00 -5.34
N ALA A 76 1.02 -5.01 -6.21
CA ALA A 76 1.27 -5.14 -7.64
C ALA A 76 2.75 -5.48 -7.94
N TRP A 77 3.67 -4.85 -7.22
CA TRP A 77 5.10 -5.14 -7.35
C TRP A 77 5.43 -6.59 -6.94
N ILE A 78 4.87 -7.08 -5.84
CA ILE A 78 5.04 -8.47 -5.39
C ILE A 78 4.51 -9.45 -6.44
N GLN A 79 3.30 -9.20 -6.95
CA GLN A 79 2.71 -10.03 -8.00
C GLN A 79 3.53 -10.03 -9.28
N GLN A 80 4.05 -8.86 -9.68
CA GLN A 80 4.93 -8.77 -10.84
C GLN A 80 6.19 -9.61 -10.65
N ARG A 81 6.82 -9.56 -9.48
CA ARG A 81 7.99 -10.39 -9.13
C ARG A 81 7.66 -11.88 -9.13
N ALA A 82 6.51 -12.27 -8.59
CA ALA A 82 6.05 -13.66 -8.60
C ALA A 82 5.82 -14.14 -10.04
N ARG A 83 5.15 -13.35 -10.88
CA ARG A 83 4.96 -13.66 -12.31
C ARG A 83 6.29 -13.77 -13.04
N LEU A 84 7.23 -12.86 -12.82
CA LEU A 84 8.56 -12.92 -13.43
C LEU A 84 9.32 -14.17 -12.98
N ALA A 85 9.25 -14.51 -11.69
CA ALA A 85 9.87 -15.73 -11.16
C ALA A 85 9.24 -17.00 -11.73
N MET A 86 7.92 -17.00 -11.96
CA MET A 86 7.21 -18.11 -12.59
C MET A 86 7.56 -18.28 -14.07
N GLN A 87 7.71 -17.17 -14.80
CA GLN A 87 8.09 -17.19 -16.22
C GLN A 87 9.56 -17.55 -16.43
N VAL A 88 10.41 -17.22 -15.46
CA VAL A 88 11.85 -17.50 -15.50
C VAL A 88 12.11 -18.77 -14.70
N GLY A 89 11.80 -19.92 -15.29
CA GLY A 89 12.29 -21.21 -14.82
C GLY A 89 13.82 -21.29 -14.93
N GLY A 90 14.55 -20.72 -13.96
CA GLY A 90 15.96 -21.05 -13.71
C GLY A 90 17.03 -20.00 -14.05
N ALA A 91 16.72 -18.82 -14.58
CA ALA A 91 17.78 -17.84 -14.91
C ALA A 91 18.00 -16.81 -13.81
N GLY A 92 19.05 -17.04 -13.02
CA GLY A 92 19.97 -16.01 -12.56
C GLY A 92 19.40 -14.93 -11.64
N ARG A 93 19.78 -15.01 -10.36
CA ARG A 93 19.90 -13.91 -9.39
C ARG A 93 19.94 -12.54 -10.07
N LEU A 94 18.80 -11.83 -10.09
CA LEU A 94 18.75 -10.40 -10.40
C LEU A 94 19.61 -9.68 -9.35
N LYS A 95 20.89 -9.52 -9.67
CA LYS A 95 21.74 -8.49 -9.08
C LYS A 95 21.13 -7.17 -9.52
N SER A 96 20.29 -6.58 -8.67
CA SER A 96 19.98 -5.16 -8.79
C SER A 96 21.30 -4.40 -8.90
N PRO A 97 21.45 -3.48 -9.87
CA PRO A 97 22.67 -2.72 -10.02
C PRO A 97 22.97 -2.03 -8.69
N ASN A 98 24.16 -2.30 -8.15
CA ASN A 98 24.65 -1.73 -6.91
C ASN A 98 25.00 -0.26 -7.16
N PRO A 99 24.27 0.74 -6.61
CA PRO A 99 24.60 2.15 -6.82
C PRO A 99 25.73 2.62 -5.87
N ARG A 100 26.50 1.72 -5.25
CA ARG A 100 27.59 2.10 -4.35
C ARG A 100 28.84 2.49 -5.14
N GLY A 101 28.76 3.62 -5.83
CA GLY A 101 29.89 4.53 -5.99
C GLY A 101 29.87 5.51 -4.81
N ARG A 102 30.57 5.16 -3.73
CA ARG A 102 30.83 6.06 -2.61
C ARG A 102 31.78 7.16 -3.11
N ALA A 103 31.25 8.29 -3.59
CA ALA A 103 32.02 9.51 -3.73
C ALA A 103 32.13 10.12 -2.32
N ALA A 104 33.22 9.79 -1.65
CA ALA A 104 33.72 10.52 -0.49
C ALA A 104 34.92 11.34 -0.98
N GLN A 105 34.92 12.60 -0.54
CA GLN A 105 35.94 13.66 -0.68
C GLN A 105 35.88 14.46 -1.98
#